data_AF-A0A937U7N4-F1
#
_entry.id   AF-A0A937U7N4-F1
#
_cell.length_a   1.000
_cell.length_b   1.000
_cell.length_c   1.000
_cell.angle_alpha   90.00
_cell.angle_beta   90.00
_cell.angle_gamma   90.00
#
_symmetry.space_group_name_H-M   'P 1'
#
loop_
_entity.id
_entity.type
_entity.pdbx_description
1 polymer ?
#
loop_
_entity_poly.entity_id
_entity_poly.type
_entity_poly.pdbx_seq_one_letter_code
_entity_poly.pdbx_strand_id
1 'polypeptide(L)' 'MKHEDELALKATKEIAIKFIEIGRLSLNSFDEVFRQIHATVHDSLMETTKRTKSTD' A
#
# COMPACT_ATOMS: atom_id res chain seq x y z
N MET A 1 5.88 -6.09 -13.89
CA MET A 1 5.55 -5.92 -12.46
C MET A 1 4.99 -7.23 -11.96
N LYS A 2 5.35 -7.66 -10.74
CA LYS A 2 4.71 -8.84 -10.15
C LYS A 2 3.25 -8.50 -9.80
N HIS A 3 2.38 -9.49 -9.76
CA HIS A 3 0.95 -9.28 -9.48
C HIS A 3 0.74 -8.60 -8.12
N GLU A 4 1.56 -8.94 -7.14
CA GLU A 4 1.56 -8.38 -5.80
C GLU A 4 1.93 -6.90 -5.78
N ASP A 5 2.88 -6.47 -6.63
CA ASP A 5 3.26 -5.06 -6.77
C ASP A 5 2.08 -4.22 -7.28
N GLU A 6 1.34 -4.77 -8.25
CA GLU A 6 0.15 -4.11 -8.81
C GLU A 6 -0.98 -4.01 -7.78
N LEU A 7 -1.21 -5.08 -7.00
CA LEU A 7 -2.18 -5.08 -5.91
C LEU A 7 -1.81 -4.06 -4.83
N ALA A 8 -0.54 -4.02 -4.43
CA ALA A 8 -0.04 -3.05 -3.45
C ALA A 8 -0.27 -1.61 -3.92
N LEU A 9 0.04 -1.32 -5.18
CA LEU A 9 -0.13 0.01 -5.76
C LEU A 9 -1.60 0.43 -5.85
N LYS A 10 -2.51 -0.49 -6.22
CA LYS A 10 -3.96 -0.22 -6.27
C LYS A 10 -4.51 0.13 -4.88
N ALA A 11 -4.20 -0.68 -3.88
CA ALA A 11 -4.63 -0.44 -2.51
C ALA A 11 -4.03 0.86 -1.94
N THR A 12 -2.74 1.11 -2.19
CA THR A 12 -2.08 2.36 -1.79
C THR A 12 -2.80 3.59 -2.36
N LYS A 13 -3.12 3.57 -3.66
CA LYS A 13 -3.85 4.64 -4.34
C LYS A 13 -5.22 4.89 -3.68
N GLU A 14 -5.99 3.85 -3.38
CA GLU A 14 -7.32 3.98 -2.76
C GLU A 14 -7.25 4.57 -1.36
N ILE A 15 -6.29 4.13 -0.53
CA ILE A 15 -6.08 4.68 0.82
C ILE A 15 -5.67 6.15 0.75
N ALA A 16 -4.74 6.50 -0.16
CA ALA A 16 -4.28 7.87 -0.35
C ALA A 16 -5.43 8.81 -0.79
N ILE A 17 -6.23 8.38 -1.78
CA ILE A 17 -7.44 9.11 -2.20
C ILE A 17 -8.37 9.29 -0.99
N LYS A 18 -8.60 8.24 -0.21
CA LYS A 18 -9.49 8.34 0.94
C LYS A 18 -9.01 9.36 1.96
N PHE A 19 -7.71 9.42 2.23
CA PHE A 19 -7.13 10.39 3.17
C PHE A 19 -7.24 11.83 2.66
N ILE A 20 -7.16 12.04 1.34
CA ILE A 20 -7.39 13.35 0.73
C ILE A 20 -8.86 13.76 0.89
N GLU A 21 -9.81 12.86 0.58
CA GLU A 21 -11.25 13.12 0.71
C GLU A 21 -11.66 13.54 2.12
N ILE A 22 -11.06 12.94 3.16
CA ILE A 22 -11.37 13.24 4.57
C ILE A 22 -10.50 14.36 5.16
N GLY A 23 -9.68 15.04 4.34
CA GLY A 23 -8.83 16.15 4.77
C GLY A 23 -7.67 15.74 5.70
N ARG A 24 -7.20 14.49 5.62
CA ARG A 24 -6.07 13.95 6.39
C ARG A 24 -4.77 13.88 5.58
N LEU A 25 -4.82 14.10 4.27
CA LEU A 25 -3.65 14.15 3.40
C LEU A 25 -3.69 15.39 2.48
N SER A 26 -2.59 16.13 2.44
CA SER A 26 -2.38 17.29 1.55
C SER A 26 -1.35 16.99 0.46
N LEU A 27 -1.30 17.83 -0.59
CA LEU A 27 -0.29 17.73 -1.66
C LEU A 27 1.14 17.87 -1.13
N ASN A 28 1.37 18.75 -0.16
CA ASN A 28 2.71 19.00 0.41
C ASN A 28 3.29 17.77 1.12
N SER A 29 2.42 16.92 1.66
CA SER A 29 2.77 15.69 2.37
C SER A 29 2.52 14.43 1.55
N PHE A 30 2.04 14.56 0.30
CA PHE A 30 1.58 13.43 -0.50
C PHE A 30 2.67 12.39 -0.71
N ASP A 31 3.85 12.85 -1.12
CA ASP A 31 4.97 12.00 -1.49
C ASP A 31 5.47 11.13 -0.31
N GLU A 32 5.58 11.72 0.88
CA GLU A 32 5.96 11.00 2.10
C GLU A 32 4.89 9.99 2.51
N VAL A 33 3.64 10.44 2.64
CA VAL A 33 2.54 9.60 3.14
C VAL A 33 2.21 8.48 2.17
N PHE A 34 2.26 8.73 0.86
CA PHE A 34 2.03 7.71 -0.17
C PHE A 34 3.07 6.59 -0.06
N ARG A 35 4.36 6.92 0.15
CA ARG A 35 5.41 5.92 0.37
C ARG A 35 5.20 5.13 1.66
N GLN A 36 4.78 5.78 2.74
CA GLN A 36 4.48 5.11 4.02
C GLN A 36 3.33 4.11 3.88
N ILE A 37 2.25 4.50 3.21
CA ILE A 37 1.11 3.62 2.90
C ILE A 37 1.59 2.46 2.04
N HIS A 38 2.35 2.73 0.97
CA HIS A 38 2.82 1.70 0.04
C HIS A 38 3.69 0.66 0.74
N ALA A 39 4.66 1.09 1.55
CA ALA A 39 5.52 0.19 2.31
C ALA A 39 4.68 -0.71 3.24
N THR A 40 3.74 -0.12 3.98
CA THR A 40 2.86 -0.85 4.91
C THR A 40 2.03 -1.92 4.19
N VAL A 41 1.43 -1.58 3.05
CA VAL A 41 0.59 -2.51 2.26
C VAL A 41 1.46 -3.60 1.63
N HIS A 42 2.56 -3.22 0.99
CA HIS A 42 3.47 -4.14 0.34
C HIS A 42 4.03 -5.17 1.32
N ASP A 43 4.51 -4.73 2.49
CA ASP A 43 5.06 -5.62 3.51
C ASP A 43 3.99 -6.57 4.04
N SER A 44 2.76 -6.09 4.26
CA SER A 44 1.63 -6.92 4.67
C SER A 44 1.30 -8.03 3.64
N LEU A 45 1.40 -7.72 2.34
CA LEU A 45 1.21 -8.69 1.26
C LEU A 45 2.36 -9.70 1.21
N MET A 46 3.61 -9.25 1.31
CA MET A 46 4.78 -10.15 1.33
C MET A 46 4.74 -11.14 2.49
N GLU A 47 4.37 -10.68 3.69
CA GLU A 47 4.22 -11.55 4.86
C GLU A 47 3.10 -12.58 4.67
N THR A 48 2.04 -12.21 3.97
CA THR A 48 0.96 -13.15 3.61
C THR A 48 1.46 -14.20 2.62
N THR A 49 2.16 -13.80 1.56
CA THR A 49 2.74 -14.73 0.58
C THR A 49 3.76 -15.69 1.20
N LYS A 50 4.59 -15.22 2.14
CA LYS A 50 5.55 -16.06 2.86
C LYS A 50 4.84 -17.15 3.67
N ARG A 51 3.79 -16.80 4.42
CA ARG A 51 2.97 -17.75 5.19
C ARG A 51 2.29 -18.79 4.30
N THR A 52 1.73 -18.37 3.17
CA THR A 52 1.09 -19.30 2.23
C THR A 52 2.10 -20.30 1.67
N LYS A 53 3.30 -19.84 1.29
CA LYS A 53 4.37 -20.72 0.75
C LYS A 53 4.99 -21.68 1.76
N SER A 54 4.89 -21.42 3.06
CA SER A 54 5.44 -22.30 4.10
C SER A 54 4.45 -23.37 4.58
N THR A 55 3.23 -23.37 4.06
CA THR A 55 2.17 -24.34 4.41
C THR A 55 1.89 -25.34 3.28
N ASP A 56 2.63 -25.24 2.16
CA ASP A 56 2.64 -26.18 1.04
C ASP A 56 3.95 -27.01 1.03
#